data_AF-A0A5B0MR37-F1
#
_entry.id   AF-A0A5B0MR37-F1
#
_cell.length_a   1.000
_cell.length_b   1.000
_cell.length_c   1.000
_cell.angle_alpha   90.00
_cell.angle_beta   90.00
_cell.angle_gamma   90.00
#
_symmetry.space_group_name_H-M   'P 1'
#
loop_
_entity.id
_entity.type
_entity.pdbx_description
1 polymer ?
#
loop_
_entity_poly.entity_id
_entity_poly.type
_entity_poly.pdbx_seq_one_letter_code
_entity_poly.pdbx_strand_id
1 'polypeptide(L)'
;MKRRPFKPQFKTTYQKIRFVCDIISRFNMTPKKFILAFLTNQHIDLALRSGCWGTKTGWTTTLELIQAIKRLATKSKASRCLWREFILQEAKTFVNSESPKRGVFPNGAYHNSQTVHEKFFARQSKDNRDSKLVTEDMPFLYELISSKLLNRIKKKPQESSNNDSEDDESTSIDSEDSDVDLALNTEDALTVEPGRNHIRKVSKNRQETRAHMTAKTVCAMVSFGENRRANSMQLYNSVVFLACGVTERINSYLHYIGLTMLRKTALSALDRLGHQAKKRIAQKLSVSARKHLSPLLCIDNIDFEERVHFKSVETTSHMFHGTWGYVHTLDPSLILKADPEEFSMNQFQKAIKDSVNLKISPTMFLPTFEEESHFCNAIKSQIAQVMMSYIATTYDPKSSIPLEPPSIDQIRAQNPDIKMFELMLASDNCAEGIGEILTDIIKQTNLTPDEFFSELQIMDGDLGTLQNMECLRGQRKPSGYKEDSLGNIFMLLGASHTLWNIAQAIYLKHFGNNKIQDDLGSWRTLQALGLPSEKPAAKNDFTLMLTSIQKIHEVTLIHCLLLVMGIP
;
A
#
# COMPACT_ATOMS: atom_id res chain seq x y z
N MET A 1 82.19 17.64 -27.53
CA MET A 1 81.86 16.49 -26.66
C MET A 1 80.53 16.72 -25.94
N LYS A 2 79.43 16.08 -26.37
CA LYS A 2 78.16 16.09 -25.62
C LYS A 2 78.38 15.27 -24.33
N ARG A 3 78.40 15.93 -23.15
CA ARG A 3 78.44 15.24 -21.86
C ARG A 3 77.23 14.31 -21.79
N ARG A 4 77.46 12.99 -21.73
CA ARG A 4 76.40 12.01 -21.45
C ARG A 4 75.73 12.43 -20.13
N PRO A 5 74.40 12.54 -20.06
CA PRO A 5 73.74 12.86 -18.80
C PRO A 5 74.01 11.73 -17.81
N PHE A 6 74.51 12.08 -16.63
CA PHE A 6 74.73 11.15 -15.53
C PHE A 6 73.38 10.48 -15.19
N LYS A 7 73.22 9.21 -15.56
CA LYS A 7 72.08 8.39 -15.15
C LYS A 7 72.52 7.59 -13.92
N PRO A 8 72.20 8.03 -12.69
CA PRO A 8 72.51 7.25 -11.52
C PRO A 8 71.78 5.89 -11.58
N GLN A 9 72.52 4.78 -11.43
CA GLN A 9 71.96 3.43 -11.38
C GLN A 9 71.48 3.12 -9.96
N PHE A 10 70.19 3.32 -9.70
CA PHE A 10 69.59 2.96 -8.41
C PHE A 10 68.96 1.56 -8.46
N LYS A 11 69.39 0.67 -7.56
CA LYS A 11 68.93 -0.73 -7.48
C LYS A 11 67.68 -0.90 -6.62
N THR A 12 67.43 0.00 -5.65
CA THR A 12 66.27 -0.09 -4.73
C THR A 12 65.40 1.15 -4.76
N THR A 13 64.11 1.01 -4.39
CA THR A 13 63.18 2.14 -4.26
C THR A 13 63.65 3.17 -3.22
N TYR A 14 64.27 2.71 -2.13
CA TYR A 14 64.88 3.56 -1.12
C TYR A 14 65.96 4.49 -1.71
N GLN A 15 66.87 3.94 -2.52
CA GLN A 15 67.94 4.72 -3.16
C GLN A 15 67.38 5.80 -4.09
N LYS A 16 66.32 5.47 -4.85
CA LYS A 16 65.61 6.41 -5.73
C LYS A 16 64.95 7.55 -4.94
N ILE A 17 64.18 7.22 -3.89
CA ILE A 17 63.46 8.21 -3.08
C ILE A 17 64.44 9.12 -2.33
N ARG A 18 65.48 8.54 -1.70
CA ARG A 18 66.50 9.31 -0.96
C ARG A 18 67.19 10.33 -1.86
N PHE A 19 67.62 9.92 -3.06
CA PHE A 19 68.24 10.82 -4.02
C PHE A 19 67.32 11.97 -4.44
N VAL A 20 66.03 11.69 -4.70
CA VAL A 20 65.04 12.73 -5.02
C VAL A 20 64.85 13.70 -3.85
N CYS A 21 64.79 13.21 -2.61
CA CYS A 21 64.71 14.06 -1.43
C CYS A 21 65.97 14.95 -1.26
N ASP A 22 67.15 14.40 -1.53
CA ASP A 22 68.41 15.16 -1.47
C ASP A 22 68.44 16.27 -2.53
N ILE A 23 67.94 16.00 -3.75
CA ILE A 23 67.79 17.02 -4.79
C ILE A 23 66.80 18.11 -4.37
N ILE A 24 65.61 17.74 -3.90
CA ILE A 24 64.59 18.70 -3.44
C ILE A 24 65.16 19.60 -2.34
N SER A 25 65.95 19.02 -1.43
CA SER A 25 66.59 19.75 -0.33
C SER A 25 67.65 20.74 -0.83
N ARG A 26 68.41 20.40 -1.88
CA ARG A 26 69.37 21.33 -2.53
C ARG A 26 68.72 22.57 -3.13
N PHE A 27 67.43 22.49 -3.47
CA PHE A 27 66.62 23.63 -3.94
C PHE A 27 65.87 24.34 -2.80
N ASN A 28 66.28 24.15 -1.53
CA ASN A 28 65.64 24.75 -0.35
C ASN A 28 64.14 24.42 -0.22
N MET A 29 63.71 23.29 -0.75
CA MET A 29 62.34 22.78 -0.64
C MET A 29 62.27 21.59 0.30
N THR A 30 61.11 21.38 0.92
CA THR A 30 60.78 20.12 1.60
C THR A 30 59.93 19.26 0.67
N PRO A 31 59.84 17.93 0.87
CA PRO A 31 58.94 17.09 0.07
C PRO A 31 57.49 17.60 0.04
N LYS A 32 56.97 18.14 1.16
CA LYS A 32 55.64 18.77 1.20
C LYS A 32 55.55 20.04 0.35
N LYS A 33 56.54 20.95 0.46
CA LYS A 33 56.59 22.17 -0.35
C LYS A 33 56.72 21.84 -1.85
N PHE A 34 57.52 20.83 -2.19
CA PHE A 34 57.66 20.34 -3.55
C PHE A 34 56.33 19.79 -4.09
N ILE A 35 55.65 18.89 -3.36
CA ILE A 35 54.37 18.33 -3.78
C ILE A 35 53.32 19.44 -3.96
N LEU A 36 53.23 20.37 -3.00
CA LEU A 36 52.31 21.50 -3.11
C LEU A 36 52.60 22.34 -4.37
N ALA A 37 53.86 22.77 -4.54
CA ALA A 37 54.27 23.56 -5.70
C ALA A 37 54.06 22.80 -7.01
N PHE A 38 54.30 21.49 -7.06
CA PHE A 38 54.06 20.66 -8.24
C PHE A 38 52.59 20.58 -8.61
N LEU A 39 51.70 20.45 -7.61
CA LEU A 39 50.26 20.33 -7.84
C LEU A 39 49.59 21.66 -8.18
N THR A 40 50.11 22.79 -7.73
CA THR A 40 49.50 24.11 -7.96
C THR A 40 50.11 24.89 -9.13
N ASN A 41 51.19 24.40 -9.74
CA ASN A 41 51.87 25.11 -10.83
C ASN A 41 51.13 24.92 -12.17
N GLN A 42 50.74 26.03 -12.79
CA GLN A 42 49.97 26.07 -14.04
C GLN A 42 50.82 26.04 -15.32
N HIS A 43 52.16 25.95 -15.21
CA HIS A 43 53.04 25.86 -16.37
C HIS A 43 52.78 24.57 -17.16
N ILE A 44 52.70 24.67 -18.49
CA ILE A 44 52.23 23.60 -19.38
C ILE A 44 52.93 22.25 -19.15
N ASP A 45 54.25 22.26 -18.99
CA ASP A 45 55.07 21.05 -18.79
C ASP A 45 54.79 20.33 -17.45
N LEU A 46 54.33 21.06 -16.44
CA LEU A 46 53.99 20.52 -15.11
C LEU A 46 52.50 20.19 -15.02
N ALA A 47 51.64 21.04 -15.59
CA ALA A 47 50.21 20.81 -15.69
C ALA A 47 49.86 19.52 -16.48
N LEU A 48 50.61 19.21 -17.55
CA LEU A 48 50.45 17.94 -18.27
C LEU A 48 50.81 16.72 -17.39
N ARG A 49 51.75 16.87 -16.44
CA ARG A 49 52.21 15.80 -15.55
C ARG A 49 51.33 15.64 -14.31
N SER A 50 50.73 16.72 -13.81
CA SER A 50 49.76 16.70 -12.70
C SER A 50 48.32 16.47 -13.18
N GLY A 51 48.02 16.68 -14.47
CA GLY A 51 46.68 16.60 -15.04
C GLY A 51 46.00 15.22 -14.94
N CYS A 52 46.76 14.13 -14.77
CA CYS A 52 46.21 12.79 -14.62
C CYS A 52 45.64 12.50 -13.22
N TRP A 53 45.86 13.34 -12.21
CA TRP A 53 45.49 13.02 -10.81
C TRP A 53 43.96 12.92 -10.61
N GLY A 54 43.18 13.69 -11.36
CA GLY A 54 41.71 13.69 -11.29
C GLY A 54 41.02 12.80 -12.34
N THR A 55 41.77 12.12 -13.22
CA THR A 55 41.16 11.34 -14.30
C THR A 55 40.75 9.95 -13.81
N LYS A 56 39.79 9.31 -14.49
CA LYS A 56 39.36 7.93 -14.16
C LYS A 56 40.54 6.94 -14.11
N THR A 57 41.54 7.12 -14.97
CA THR A 57 42.72 6.25 -15.06
C THR A 57 43.78 6.55 -14.00
N GLY A 58 43.93 7.81 -13.57
CA GLY A 58 44.90 8.21 -12.54
C GLY A 58 44.33 8.31 -11.11
N TRP A 59 43.01 8.20 -10.94
CA TRP A 59 42.37 8.28 -9.63
C TRP A 59 42.83 7.17 -8.68
N THR A 60 43.04 5.95 -9.17
CA THR A 60 43.46 4.81 -8.34
C THR A 60 44.78 5.09 -7.61
N THR A 61 45.80 5.56 -8.32
CA THR A 61 47.11 5.88 -7.73
C THR A 61 47.08 7.17 -6.91
N THR A 62 46.21 8.12 -7.27
CA THR A 62 45.94 9.33 -6.46
C THR A 62 45.31 8.96 -5.12
N LEU A 63 44.35 8.03 -5.11
CA LEU A 63 43.70 7.52 -3.91
C LEU A 63 44.70 6.78 -3.01
N GLU A 64 45.58 5.96 -3.57
CA GLU A 64 46.67 5.31 -2.83
C GLU A 64 47.56 6.34 -2.12
N LEU A 65 47.93 7.42 -2.81
CA LEU A 65 48.72 8.51 -2.23
C LEU A 65 47.95 9.23 -1.11
N ILE A 66 46.68 9.56 -1.30
CA ILE A 66 45.82 10.18 -0.27
C ILE A 66 45.71 9.25 0.95
N GLN A 67 45.57 7.94 0.76
CA GLN A 67 45.53 6.97 1.85
C GLN A 67 46.87 6.88 2.60
N ALA A 68 48.00 6.95 1.89
CA ALA A 68 49.32 7.02 2.52
C ALA A 68 49.47 8.30 3.36
N ILE A 69 49.03 9.44 2.83
CA ILE A 69 48.98 10.71 3.57
C ILE A 69 48.09 10.59 4.80
N LYS A 70 46.88 10.03 4.66
CA LYS A 70 45.95 9.78 5.77
C LYS A 70 46.62 8.97 6.87
N ARG A 71 47.27 7.85 6.54
CA ARG A 71 47.97 6.99 7.53
C ARG A 71 49.01 7.78 8.33
N LEU A 72 49.74 8.69 7.68
CA LEU A 72 50.69 9.58 8.35
C LEU A 72 50.00 10.66 9.19
N ALA A 73 48.96 11.29 8.65
CA ALA A 73 48.18 12.35 9.28
C ALA A 73 47.34 11.86 10.46
N THR A 74 47.06 10.56 10.58
CA THR A 74 46.24 9.99 11.66
C THR A 74 47.06 9.22 12.71
N LYS A 75 48.38 9.40 12.77
CA LYS A 75 49.26 8.67 13.71
C LYS A 75 48.98 8.98 15.19
N SER A 76 48.75 10.25 15.54
CA SER A 76 48.49 10.65 16.92
C SER A 76 47.01 10.94 17.16
N LYS A 77 46.60 11.01 18.43
CA LYS A 77 45.22 11.42 18.78
C LYS A 77 44.93 12.84 18.30
N ALA A 78 45.85 13.79 18.52
CA ALA A 78 45.69 15.18 18.07
C ALA A 78 45.60 15.29 16.54
N SER A 79 46.45 14.55 15.81
CA SER A 79 46.45 14.59 14.34
C SER A 79 45.21 13.92 13.73
N ARG A 80 44.64 12.89 14.40
CA ARG A 80 43.32 12.33 14.05
C ARG A 80 42.19 13.35 14.16
N CYS A 81 42.22 14.23 15.15
CA CYS A 81 41.23 15.31 15.27
C CYS A 81 41.31 16.28 14.09
N LEU A 82 42.52 16.71 13.70
CA LEU A 82 42.73 17.57 12.53
C LEU A 82 42.24 16.92 11.22
N TRP A 83 42.52 15.63 11.03
CA TRP A 83 42.03 14.89 9.87
C TRP A 83 40.49 14.79 9.86
N ARG A 84 39.87 14.56 11.02
CA ARG A 84 38.40 14.51 11.13
C ARG A 84 37.77 15.86 10.83
N GLU A 85 38.36 16.95 11.31
CA GLU A 85 37.89 18.31 11.02
C GLU A 85 37.97 18.60 9.52
N PHE A 86 39.08 18.25 8.86
CA PHE A 86 39.21 18.37 7.40
C PHE A 86 38.09 17.62 6.66
N ILE A 87 37.87 16.34 6.99
CA ILE A 87 36.78 15.56 6.36
C ILE A 87 35.40 16.15 6.65
N LEU A 88 35.17 16.68 7.86
CA LEU A 88 33.92 17.33 8.20
C LEU A 88 33.69 18.59 7.36
N GLN A 89 34.73 19.39 7.10
CA GLN A 89 34.62 20.57 6.25
C GLN A 89 34.32 20.20 4.79
N GLU A 90 35.00 19.19 4.24
CA GLU A 90 34.68 18.68 2.89
C GLU A 90 33.23 18.15 2.82
N ALA A 91 32.79 17.39 3.84
CA ALA A 91 31.42 16.87 3.90
C ALA A 91 30.37 17.99 3.96
N LYS A 92 30.63 19.09 4.69
CA LYS A 92 29.75 20.27 4.71
C LYS A 92 29.61 20.88 3.32
N THR A 93 30.70 20.97 2.55
CA THR A 93 30.67 21.48 1.17
C THR A 93 29.74 20.66 0.28
N PHE A 94 29.84 19.32 0.35
CA PHE A 94 28.96 18.44 -0.42
C PHE A 94 27.49 18.57 0.01
N VAL A 95 27.20 18.44 1.31
CA VAL A 95 25.80 18.53 1.82
C VAL A 95 25.17 19.88 1.49
N ASN A 96 25.90 20.99 1.61
CA ASN A 96 25.36 22.32 1.31
C ASN A 96 25.14 22.58 -0.18
N SER A 97 25.76 21.78 -1.06
CA SER A 97 25.55 21.87 -2.51
C SER A 97 24.31 21.09 -2.98
N GLU A 98 23.83 20.16 -2.16
CA GLU A 98 22.66 19.33 -2.42
C GLU A 98 21.38 20.02 -1.96
N SER A 99 20.45 20.23 -2.88
CA SER A 99 19.12 20.74 -2.55
C SER A 99 18.14 20.42 -3.67
N PRO A 100 16.85 20.19 -3.34
CA PRO A 100 15.82 20.05 -4.36
C PRO A 100 15.71 21.30 -5.23
N LYS A 101 15.45 21.10 -6.53
CA LYS A 101 15.25 22.21 -7.49
C LYS A 101 14.20 23.20 -6.99
N ARG A 102 14.56 24.49 -6.99
CA ARG A 102 13.66 25.57 -6.58
C ARG A 102 12.60 25.82 -7.67
N GLY A 103 11.37 26.13 -7.26
CA GLY A 103 10.27 26.45 -8.17
C GLY A 103 9.06 25.54 -7.96
N VAL A 104 8.02 25.77 -8.76
CA VAL A 104 6.76 25.02 -8.74
C VAL A 104 6.95 23.68 -9.45
N PHE A 105 6.40 22.60 -8.87
CA PHE A 105 6.34 21.29 -9.49
C PHE A 105 5.62 21.34 -10.86
N PRO A 106 6.09 20.66 -11.92
CA PRO A 106 7.15 19.63 -11.94
C PRO A 106 8.59 20.17 -12.08
N ASN A 107 8.75 21.46 -12.39
CA ASN A 107 10.07 22.05 -12.66
C ASN A 107 10.89 22.35 -11.39
N GLY A 108 10.22 22.44 -10.23
CA GLY A 108 10.84 22.47 -8.91
C GLY A 108 10.11 21.58 -7.89
N ALA A 109 10.46 21.71 -6.61
CA ALA A 109 9.98 20.84 -5.55
C ALA A 109 8.67 21.30 -4.86
N TYR A 110 8.12 22.47 -5.24
CA TYR A 110 6.96 23.06 -4.56
C TYR A 110 5.62 22.55 -5.06
N HIS A 111 4.83 22.02 -4.14
CA HIS A 111 3.44 21.63 -4.35
C HIS A 111 2.51 22.63 -3.66
N ASN A 112 1.59 23.22 -4.43
CA ASN A 112 0.58 24.14 -3.91
C ASN A 112 -0.68 23.36 -3.48
N SER A 113 -1.16 23.58 -2.25
CA SER A 113 -2.37 22.94 -1.73
C SER A 113 -3.63 23.25 -2.55
N GLN A 114 -3.70 24.42 -3.19
CA GLN A 114 -4.85 24.82 -4.01
C GLN A 114 -4.86 24.19 -5.40
N THR A 115 -3.74 23.63 -5.84
CA THR A 115 -3.61 22.98 -7.17
C THR A 115 -3.21 21.52 -7.07
N VAL A 116 -3.21 20.94 -5.86
CA VAL A 116 -2.90 19.52 -5.68
C VAL A 116 -4.00 18.66 -6.31
N HIS A 117 -3.61 17.48 -6.79
CA HIS A 117 -4.49 16.53 -7.44
C HIS A 117 -4.31 15.15 -6.82
N GLU A 118 -5.32 14.28 -6.90
CA GLU A 118 -5.27 12.90 -6.40
C GLU A 118 -4.01 12.13 -6.84
N LYS A 119 -3.56 12.33 -8.09
CA LYS A 119 -2.34 11.70 -8.63
C LYS A 119 -1.09 11.96 -7.78
N PHE A 120 -1.03 13.10 -7.06
CA PHE A 120 0.06 13.38 -6.12
C PHE A 120 0.19 12.32 -5.02
N PHE A 121 -0.94 11.78 -4.56
CA PHE A 121 -1.02 10.78 -3.49
C PHE A 121 -0.87 9.33 -3.99
N ALA A 122 -0.89 9.11 -5.30
CA ALA A 122 -0.71 7.79 -5.87
C ALA A 122 0.69 7.22 -5.55
N ARG A 123 0.76 5.91 -5.26
CA ARG A 123 1.99 5.19 -4.88
C ARG A 123 3.15 5.46 -5.85
N GLN A 124 2.91 5.30 -7.15
CA GLN A 124 3.93 5.57 -8.17
C GLN A 124 4.46 7.02 -8.14
N SER A 125 3.59 8.00 -7.93
CA SER A 125 3.99 9.41 -7.88
C SER A 125 4.74 9.76 -6.61
N LYS A 126 4.42 9.10 -5.49
CA LYS A 126 5.19 9.17 -4.25
C LYS A 126 6.58 8.56 -4.45
N ASP A 127 6.65 7.33 -4.96
CA ASP A 127 7.89 6.60 -5.17
C ASP A 127 8.85 7.32 -6.13
N ASN A 128 8.31 7.94 -7.19
CA ASN A 128 9.11 8.75 -8.11
C ASN A 128 9.71 9.99 -7.42
N ARG A 129 8.94 10.70 -6.58
CA ARG A 129 9.42 11.86 -5.81
C ARG A 129 10.46 11.45 -4.78
N ASP A 130 10.21 10.33 -4.11
CA ASP A 130 11.09 9.76 -3.10
C ASP A 130 12.42 9.29 -3.70
N SER A 131 12.38 8.61 -4.84
CA SER A 131 13.57 8.17 -5.58
C SER A 131 14.40 9.36 -6.06
N LYS A 132 13.76 10.38 -6.62
CA LYS A 132 14.44 11.60 -7.05
C LYS A 132 15.14 12.31 -5.89
N LEU A 133 14.47 12.41 -4.74
CA LEU A 133 15.03 13.04 -3.55
C LEU A 133 16.35 12.39 -3.13
N VAL A 134 16.43 11.06 -3.16
CA VAL A 134 17.60 10.32 -2.65
C VAL A 134 18.66 10.03 -3.71
N THR A 135 18.31 10.04 -5.00
CA THR A 135 19.27 9.74 -6.08
C THR A 135 19.80 10.98 -6.78
N GLU A 136 19.01 12.05 -6.88
CA GLU A 136 19.36 13.27 -7.62
C GLU A 136 19.52 14.49 -6.72
N ASP A 137 18.56 14.74 -5.80
CA ASP A 137 18.51 16.01 -5.07
C ASP A 137 19.43 16.01 -3.82
N MET A 138 19.49 14.90 -3.07
CA MET A 138 20.27 14.77 -1.82
C MET A 138 20.98 13.42 -1.60
N PRO A 139 21.73 12.90 -2.60
CA PRO A 139 22.36 11.58 -2.50
C PRO A 139 23.44 11.49 -1.41
N PHE A 140 24.29 12.48 -1.22
CA PHE A 140 25.37 12.44 -0.24
C PHE A 140 24.84 12.38 1.19
N LEU A 141 23.84 13.20 1.53
CA LEU A 141 23.21 13.14 2.85
C LEU A 141 22.51 11.79 3.08
N TYR A 142 21.77 11.31 2.07
CA TYR A 142 21.08 10.03 2.13
C TYR A 142 22.06 8.86 2.36
N GLU A 143 23.19 8.82 1.65
CA GLU A 143 24.21 7.77 1.79
C GLU A 143 24.86 7.78 3.18
N LEU A 144 25.13 8.96 3.75
CA LEU A 144 25.71 9.08 5.09
C LEU A 144 24.78 8.52 6.17
N ILE A 145 23.49 8.87 6.11
CA ILE A 145 22.50 8.40 7.08
C ILE A 145 22.25 6.90 6.89
N SER A 146 22.07 6.46 5.64
CA SER A 146 21.88 5.05 5.30
C SER A 146 23.06 4.20 5.78
N SER A 147 24.30 4.66 5.54
CA SER A 147 25.50 4.00 6.03
C SER A 147 25.51 3.86 7.56
N LYS A 148 25.12 4.91 8.29
CA LYS A 148 25.02 4.88 9.75
C LYS A 148 23.99 3.86 10.25
N LEU A 149 22.82 3.81 9.62
CA LEU A 149 21.72 2.91 9.99
C LEU A 149 22.03 1.45 9.64
N LEU A 150 22.52 1.20 8.42
CA LEU A 150 22.85 -0.14 7.93
C LEU A 150 24.07 -0.75 8.64
N ASN A 151 25.01 0.06 9.14
CA ASN A 151 26.18 -0.44 9.87
C ASN A 151 25.79 -1.21 11.15
N ARG A 152 24.65 -0.88 11.78
CA ARG A 152 24.15 -1.65 12.93
C ARG A 152 23.64 -3.03 12.52
N ILE A 153 23.08 -3.16 11.32
CA ILE A 153 22.56 -4.42 10.78
C ILE A 153 23.71 -5.36 10.41
N LYS A 154 24.77 -4.82 9.78
CA LYS A 154 25.94 -5.60 9.33
C LYS A 154 26.76 -6.21 10.47
N LYS A 155 26.67 -5.70 11.70
CA LYS A 155 27.41 -6.22 12.87
C LYS A 155 26.77 -7.47 13.52
N LYS A 156 25.56 -7.87 13.10
CA LYS A 156 24.82 -9.01 13.68
C LYS A 156 24.98 -10.39 13.00
N PRO A 157 25.99 -10.68 12.16
CA PRO A 157 26.32 -12.07 11.85
C PRO A 157 27.81 -12.40 12.06
N GLN A 158 28.17 -12.89 13.26
CA GLN A 158 29.04 -14.06 13.51
C GLN A 158 29.49 -14.15 14.99
N GLU A 159 29.05 -15.23 15.63
CA GLU A 159 29.62 -16.01 16.77
C GLU A 159 29.91 -15.35 18.14
N SER A 160 29.25 -15.89 19.17
CA SER A 160 29.93 -16.87 20.05
C SER A 160 28.91 -17.83 20.69
N SER A 161 29.28 -19.10 20.68
CA SER A 161 28.70 -20.23 21.38
C SER A 161 28.80 -20.09 22.90
N ASN A 162 27.75 -20.52 23.60
CA ASN A 162 27.62 -20.91 25.02
C ASN A 162 28.30 -20.02 26.07
N ASN A 163 27.49 -19.35 26.89
CA ASN A 163 27.26 -19.79 28.27
C ASN A 163 26.09 -19.02 28.88
N ASP A 164 25.35 -19.72 29.73
CA ASP A 164 24.20 -19.27 30.48
C ASP A 164 24.45 -17.95 31.23
N SER A 165 23.52 -17.03 31.08
CA SER A 165 23.08 -16.16 32.17
C SER A 165 21.66 -15.71 31.84
N GLU A 166 20.75 -16.12 32.71
CA GLU A 166 19.43 -15.53 32.88
C GLU A 166 19.61 -14.02 33.04
N ASP A 167 19.08 -13.25 32.09
CA ASP A 167 18.50 -11.95 32.38
C ASP A 167 17.37 -11.72 31.39
N ASP A 168 16.19 -12.04 31.90
CA ASP A 168 14.88 -11.63 31.41
C ASP A 168 14.85 -10.10 31.33
N GLU A 169 14.92 -9.54 30.13
CA GLU A 169 14.17 -8.33 29.82
C GLU A 169 13.46 -8.53 28.49
N SER A 170 12.21 -8.93 28.63
CA SER A 170 11.14 -8.81 27.65
C SER A 170 11.23 -7.49 26.86
N THR A 171 11.65 -7.57 25.61
CA THR A 171 11.08 -6.72 24.57
C THR A 171 10.08 -7.55 23.78
N SER A 172 8.92 -7.76 24.40
CA SER A 172 7.66 -7.85 23.68
C SER A 172 7.54 -6.59 22.82
N ILE A 173 7.96 -6.68 21.56
CA ILE A 173 7.57 -5.69 20.55
C ILE A 173 6.45 -6.35 19.77
N ASP A 174 5.25 -6.04 20.26
CA ASP A 174 3.94 -6.13 19.65
C ASP A 174 3.91 -6.74 18.25
N SER A 175 3.33 -7.92 18.19
CA SER A 175 2.79 -8.56 16.99
C SER A 175 1.47 -7.90 16.53
N GLU A 176 1.40 -6.56 16.54
CA GLU A 176 0.21 -5.79 16.12
C GLU A 176 0.51 -4.71 15.08
N ASP A 177 1.64 -4.82 14.36
CA ASP A 177 1.95 -3.89 13.27
C ASP A 177 1.98 -4.64 11.93
N SER A 178 0.82 -5.22 11.59
CA SER A 178 0.51 -5.80 10.29
C SER A 178 -0.14 -4.76 9.37
N ASP A 179 0.41 -3.56 9.26
CA ASP A 179 -0.05 -2.57 8.26
C ASP A 179 1.07 -1.61 7.85
N VAL A 180 2.09 -2.16 7.18
CA VAL A 180 2.98 -1.35 6.35
C VAL A 180 3.19 -2.07 5.02
N ASP A 181 2.21 -1.94 4.13
CA ASP A 181 2.32 -1.86 2.65
C ASP A 181 3.42 -2.73 1.98
N LEU A 182 3.64 -3.93 2.52
CA LEU A 182 4.27 -5.05 1.86
C LEU A 182 3.20 -5.59 0.94
N ALA A 183 3.46 -5.52 -0.36
CA ALA A 183 2.62 -6.14 -1.38
C ALA A 183 2.05 -7.46 -0.84
N LEU A 184 0.72 -7.52 -0.73
CA LEU A 184 -0.04 -8.75 -0.56
C LEU A 184 0.16 -9.58 -1.83
N ASN A 185 1.37 -10.13 -2.00
CA ASN A 185 1.59 -11.31 -2.81
C ASN A 185 1.23 -12.48 -1.93
N THR A 186 -0.08 -12.72 -1.81
CA THR A 186 -0.67 -13.91 -1.18
C THR A 186 -0.51 -15.14 -2.08
N GLU A 187 0.59 -15.24 -2.83
CA GLU A 187 0.92 -16.41 -3.65
C GLU A 187 1.82 -17.41 -2.91
N ASP A 188 2.44 -17.02 -1.80
CA ASP A 188 3.37 -17.87 -1.03
C ASP A 188 2.98 -18.02 0.45
N ALA A 189 1.68 -18.13 0.75
CA ALA A 189 1.26 -18.65 2.07
C ALA A 189 1.50 -20.17 2.11
N LEU A 190 2.77 -20.58 2.10
CA LEU A 190 3.16 -21.97 2.30
C LEU A 190 2.66 -22.44 3.66
N THR A 191 1.97 -23.58 3.64
CA THR A 191 1.33 -24.32 4.74
C THR A 191 2.32 -24.94 5.74
N VAL A 192 3.52 -24.38 5.87
CA VAL A 192 4.58 -24.84 6.77
C VAL A 192 5.14 -23.63 7.50
N GLU A 193 5.33 -23.74 8.82
CA GLU A 193 6.04 -22.69 9.58
C GLU A 193 7.29 -22.23 8.81
N PRO A 194 7.43 -20.93 8.51
CA PRO A 194 8.55 -20.46 7.72
C PRO A 194 9.85 -20.84 8.43
N GLY A 195 10.68 -21.67 7.78
CA GLY A 195 11.93 -22.13 8.38
C GLY A 195 12.79 -20.95 8.85
N ARG A 196 13.59 -21.13 9.92
CA ARG A 196 14.38 -20.07 10.58
C ARG A 196 15.16 -19.16 9.61
N ASN A 197 15.55 -19.67 8.44
CA ASN A 197 16.24 -18.91 7.39
C ASN A 197 15.32 -17.90 6.67
N HIS A 198 14.05 -18.26 6.41
CA HIS A 198 13.05 -17.38 5.82
C HIS A 198 12.73 -16.22 6.78
N ILE A 199 12.48 -16.52 8.06
CA ILE A 199 12.22 -15.51 9.10
C ILE A 199 13.40 -14.53 9.23
N ARG A 200 14.64 -15.03 9.23
CA ARG A 200 15.84 -14.19 9.26
C ARG A 200 15.97 -13.29 8.04
N LYS A 201 15.65 -13.79 6.84
CA LYS A 201 15.68 -13.01 5.58
C LYS A 201 14.62 -11.91 5.58
N VAL A 202 13.38 -12.23 5.99
CA VAL A 202 12.28 -11.26 6.10
C VAL A 202 12.61 -10.17 7.13
N SER A 203 13.13 -10.55 8.30
CA SER A 203 13.56 -9.60 9.33
C SER A 203 14.67 -8.66 8.85
N LYS A 204 15.67 -9.19 8.14
CA LYS A 204 16.76 -8.38 7.57
C LYS A 204 16.23 -7.40 6.52
N ASN A 205 15.34 -7.84 5.63
CA ASN A 205 14.69 -6.97 4.66
C ASN A 205 13.89 -5.85 5.35
N ARG A 206 13.14 -6.16 6.43
CA ARG A 206 12.39 -5.14 7.20
C ARG A 206 13.32 -4.08 7.81
N GLN A 207 14.48 -4.48 8.30
CA GLN A 207 15.47 -3.55 8.86
C GLN A 207 16.11 -2.66 7.78
N GLU A 208 16.43 -3.22 6.61
CA GLU A 208 16.95 -2.47 5.47
C GLU A 208 15.92 -1.47 4.95
N THR A 209 14.66 -1.88 4.81
CA THR A 209 13.54 -1.00 4.45
C THR A 209 13.36 0.12 5.47
N ARG A 210 13.42 -0.17 6.77
CA ARG A 210 13.34 0.86 7.82
C ARG A 210 14.48 1.85 7.73
N ALA A 211 15.70 1.39 7.47
CA ALA A 211 16.86 2.26 7.29
C ALA A 211 16.69 3.20 6.09
N HIS A 212 16.25 2.67 4.95
CA HIS A 212 15.94 3.45 3.76
C HIS A 212 14.87 4.51 4.05
N MET A 213 13.74 4.11 4.63
CA MET A 213 12.63 5.02 4.95
C MET A 213 13.08 6.14 5.90
N THR A 214 13.84 5.81 6.94
CA THR A 214 14.35 6.80 7.90
C THR A 214 15.30 7.79 7.22
N ALA A 215 16.28 7.30 6.45
CA ALA A 215 17.24 8.16 5.77
C ALA A 215 16.56 9.12 4.79
N LYS A 216 15.63 8.61 3.99
CA LYS A 216 14.81 9.41 3.08
C LYS A 216 14.00 10.48 3.82
N THR A 217 13.31 10.12 4.89
CA THR A 217 12.50 11.07 5.68
C THR A 217 13.38 12.17 6.27
N VAL A 218 14.59 11.85 6.74
CA VAL A 218 15.53 12.88 7.23
C VAL A 218 15.96 13.82 6.09
N CYS A 219 16.27 13.32 4.89
CA CYS A 219 16.56 14.19 3.74
C CYS A 219 15.38 15.13 3.41
N ALA A 220 14.15 14.61 3.46
CA ALA A 220 12.95 15.41 3.24
C ALA A 220 12.74 16.48 4.34
N MET A 221 13.05 16.15 5.60
CA MET A 221 12.99 17.10 6.72
C MET A 221 14.04 18.21 6.56
N VAL A 222 15.28 17.85 6.22
CA VAL A 222 16.39 18.81 6.05
C VAL A 222 16.12 19.74 4.87
N SER A 223 15.73 19.21 3.71
CA SER A 223 15.39 20.02 2.54
C SER A 223 14.22 20.98 2.80
N PHE A 224 13.18 20.52 3.50
CA PHE A 224 12.07 21.39 3.91
C PHE A 224 12.47 22.44 4.95
N GLY A 225 13.36 22.09 5.88
CA GLY A 225 13.91 23.00 6.87
C GLY A 225 14.74 24.13 6.24
N GLU A 226 15.56 23.80 5.24
CA GLU A 226 16.31 24.78 4.45
C GLU A 226 15.38 25.65 3.59
N ASN A 227 14.41 25.02 2.94
CA ASN A 227 13.46 25.69 2.07
C ASN A 227 12.07 25.06 2.20
N ARG A 228 11.15 25.79 2.85
CA ARG A 228 9.76 25.35 3.05
C ARG A 228 8.99 25.09 1.75
N ARG A 229 9.55 25.46 0.59
CA ARG A 229 9.00 25.10 -0.72
C ARG A 229 9.37 23.69 -1.17
N ALA A 230 10.31 22.99 -0.54
CA ALA A 230 10.53 21.56 -0.72
C ALA A 230 9.55 20.76 0.16
N ASN A 231 8.25 20.86 -0.14
CA ASN A 231 7.16 20.42 0.75
C ASN A 231 6.45 19.14 0.31
N SER A 232 7.04 18.39 -0.62
CA SER A 232 6.49 17.18 -1.22
C SER A 232 6.06 16.13 -0.19
N MET A 233 6.94 15.74 0.72
CA MET A 233 6.61 14.77 1.78
C MET A 233 5.69 15.39 2.82
N GLN A 234 5.94 16.64 3.20
CA GLN A 234 5.21 17.32 4.26
C GLN A 234 3.75 17.51 3.89
N LEU A 235 3.44 17.93 2.65
CA LEU A 235 2.07 18.04 2.18
C LEU A 235 1.36 16.68 2.18
N TYR A 236 2.05 15.63 1.72
CA TYR A 236 1.52 14.26 1.73
C TYR A 236 1.17 13.82 3.17
N ASN A 237 2.14 13.89 4.07
CA ASN A 237 1.96 13.50 5.47
C ASN A 237 0.87 14.31 6.16
N SER A 238 0.76 15.62 5.88
CA SER A 238 -0.23 16.46 6.56
C SER A 238 -1.66 16.06 6.22
N VAL A 239 -1.92 15.74 4.94
CA VAL A 239 -3.25 15.31 4.50
C VAL A 239 -3.57 13.92 5.06
N VAL A 240 -2.62 12.99 5.00
CA VAL A 240 -2.79 11.64 5.54
C VAL A 240 -2.99 11.67 7.05
N PHE A 241 -2.13 12.36 7.80
CA PHE A 241 -2.23 12.44 9.26
C PHE A 241 -3.51 13.13 9.72
N LEU A 242 -3.95 14.17 9.01
CA LEU A 242 -5.24 14.79 9.28
C LEU A 242 -6.40 13.80 9.09
N ALA A 243 -6.38 13.02 8.02
CA ALA A 243 -7.38 11.97 7.77
C ALA A 243 -7.32 10.83 8.81
N CYS A 244 -6.13 10.51 9.32
CA CYS A 244 -5.93 9.55 10.42
C CYS A 244 -6.23 10.10 11.81
N GLY A 245 -6.86 11.28 11.93
CA GLY A 245 -7.29 11.84 13.22
C GLY A 245 -6.17 12.49 14.05
N VAL A 246 -5.00 12.79 13.46
CA VAL A 246 -3.92 13.48 14.19
C VAL A 246 -4.40 14.86 14.65
N THR A 247 -4.31 15.09 15.96
CA THR A 247 -4.73 16.34 16.59
C THR A 247 -3.93 17.53 16.09
N GLU A 248 -4.48 18.75 16.20
CA GLU A 248 -3.77 19.97 15.81
C GLU A 248 -2.48 20.17 16.63
N ARG A 249 -2.48 19.81 17.92
CA ARG A 249 -1.30 19.88 18.78
C ARG A 249 -0.17 18.99 18.27
N ILE A 250 -0.48 17.73 17.93
CA ILE A 250 0.51 16.80 17.39
C ILE A 250 0.97 17.28 16.02
N ASN A 251 0.06 17.70 15.14
CA ASN A 251 0.44 18.23 13.83
C ASN A 251 1.33 19.47 13.94
N SER A 252 1.10 20.34 14.93
CA SER A 252 1.94 21.53 15.17
C SER A 252 3.37 21.15 15.53
N TYR A 253 3.54 20.13 16.38
CA TYR A 253 4.87 19.59 16.69
C TYR A 253 5.53 18.94 15.46
N LEU A 254 4.79 18.11 14.72
CA LEU A 254 5.29 17.48 13.50
C LEU A 254 5.68 18.51 12.43
N HIS A 255 4.95 19.62 12.35
CA HIS A 255 5.25 20.73 11.46
C HIS A 255 6.54 21.44 11.88
N TYR A 256 6.71 21.67 13.18
CA TYR A 256 7.90 22.28 13.76
C TYR A 256 9.18 21.52 13.38
N ILE A 257 9.15 20.18 13.49
CA ILE A 257 10.28 19.31 13.12
C ILE A 257 10.36 18.99 11.62
N GLY A 258 9.46 19.54 10.79
CA GLY A 258 9.51 19.41 9.35
C GLY A 258 8.98 18.08 8.78
N LEU A 259 8.14 17.36 9.53
CA LEU A 259 7.45 16.16 9.05
C LEU A 259 6.12 16.46 8.35
N THR A 260 5.49 17.58 8.70
CA THR A 260 4.22 18.04 8.12
C THR A 260 4.23 19.53 7.78
N MET A 261 3.19 19.97 7.09
CA MET A 261 2.78 21.35 6.88
C MET A 261 1.80 21.76 7.99
N LEU A 262 1.45 23.03 8.01
CA LEU A 262 0.37 23.53 8.87
C LEU A 262 -0.95 22.81 8.57
N ARG A 263 -1.76 22.59 9.60
CA ARG A 263 -3.08 21.96 9.49
C ARG A 263 -3.98 22.69 8.48
N LYS A 264 -3.92 24.03 8.46
CA LYS A 264 -4.62 24.87 7.48
C LYS A 264 -4.26 24.53 6.03
N THR A 265 -2.99 24.20 5.75
CA THR A 265 -2.55 23.79 4.40
C THR A 265 -3.10 22.42 4.04
N ALA A 266 -3.15 21.48 5.00
CA ALA A 266 -3.77 20.17 4.80
C ALA A 266 -5.28 20.29 4.52
N LEU A 267 -5.99 21.11 5.30
CA LEU A 267 -7.42 21.41 5.08
C LEU A 267 -7.67 22.05 3.71
N SER A 268 -6.83 23.02 3.31
CA SER A 268 -6.90 23.63 1.98
C SER A 268 -6.68 22.59 0.86
N ALA A 269 -5.79 21.62 1.07
CA ALA A 269 -5.58 20.53 0.12
C ALA A 269 -6.77 19.58 0.07
N LEU A 270 -7.34 19.20 1.23
CA LEU A 270 -8.56 18.38 1.30
C LEU A 270 -9.75 19.05 0.63
N ASP A 271 -9.98 20.35 0.90
CA ASP A 271 -11.04 21.13 0.24
C ASP A 271 -10.89 21.12 -1.28
N ARG A 272 -9.66 21.33 -1.79
CA ARG A 272 -9.37 21.22 -3.23
C ARG A 272 -9.63 19.82 -3.77
N LEU A 273 -9.27 18.77 -3.04
CA LEU A 273 -9.51 17.38 -3.43
C LEU A 273 -11.01 17.06 -3.43
N GLY A 274 -11.77 17.54 -2.43
CA GLY A 274 -13.22 17.40 -2.34
C GLY A 274 -13.94 18.03 -3.54
N HIS A 275 -13.57 19.26 -3.91
CA HIS A 275 -14.09 19.90 -5.11
C HIS A 275 -13.78 19.10 -6.39
N GLN A 276 -12.59 18.49 -6.50
CA GLN A 276 -12.25 17.63 -7.63
C GLN A 276 -13.05 16.32 -7.63
N ALA A 277 -13.25 15.71 -6.46
CA ALA A 277 -14.04 14.50 -6.31
C ALA A 277 -15.50 14.76 -6.71
N LYS A 278 -16.12 15.83 -6.18
CA LYS A 278 -17.47 16.26 -6.54
C LYS A 278 -17.61 16.50 -8.05
N LYS A 279 -16.67 17.21 -8.67
CA LYS A 279 -16.68 17.44 -10.13
C LYS A 279 -16.62 16.13 -10.92
N ARG A 280 -15.84 15.15 -10.47
CA ARG A 280 -15.72 13.85 -11.16
C ARG A 280 -16.97 12.99 -10.99
N ILE A 281 -17.59 13.00 -9.81
CA ILE A 281 -18.90 12.38 -9.58
C ILE A 281 -19.93 12.96 -10.55
N ALA A 282 -20.02 14.29 -10.62
CA ALA A 282 -20.91 14.98 -11.55
C ALA A 282 -20.62 14.62 -13.02
N GLN A 283 -19.35 14.50 -13.41
CA GLN A 283 -18.98 14.06 -14.76
C GLN A 283 -19.44 12.63 -15.05
N LYS A 284 -19.24 11.70 -14.10
CA LYS A 284 -19.64 10.29 -14.26
C LYS A 284 -21.15 10.10 -14.33
N LEU A 285 -21.89 10.87 -13.55
CA LEU A 285 -23.35 10.80 -13.50
C LEU A 285 -24.03 11.77 -14.45
N SER A 286 -23.29 12.54 -15.24
CA SER A 286 -23.87 13.44 -16.25
C SER A 286 -24.66 12.66 -17.30
N VAL A 287 -25.79 13.21 -17.74
CA VAL A 287 -26.69 12.57 -18.71
C VAL A 287 -25.93 12.14 -19.98
N SER A 288 -25.02 12.99 -20.48
CA SER A 288 -24.20 12.69 -21.66
C SER A 288 -23.18 11.55 -21.48
N ALA A 289 -22.77 11.26 -20.25
CA ALA A 289 -21.80 10.20 -19.94
C ALA A 289 -22.48 8.83 -19.72
N ARG A 290 -23.79 8.81 -19.52
CA ARG A 290 -24.60 7.60 -19.33
C ARG A 290 -24.83 6.91 -20.68
N LYS A 291 -23.85 6.16 -21.16
CA LYS A 291 -24.09 5.27 -22.30
C LYS A 291 -24.78 4.01 -21.78
N HIS A 292 -26.09 3.97 -21.98
CA HIS A 292 -26.97 2.81 -21.86
C HIS A 292 -27.35 2.43 -20.43
N LEU A 293 -26.42 2.50 -19.46
CA LEU A 293 -26.72 2.25 -18.05
C LEU A 293 -26.07 3.29 -17.14
N SER A 294 -26.84 3.84 -16.20
CA SER A 294 -26.29 4.71 -15.16
C SER A 294 -25.29 3.94 -14.30
N PRO A 295 -24.18 4.59 -13.86
CA PRO A 295 -23.32 4.00 -12.83
C PRO A 295 -24.13 3.55 -11.61
N LEU A 296 -23.70 2.46 -10.97
CA LEU A 296 -24.36 1.96 -9.76
C LEU A 296 -24.06 2.92 -8.60
N LEU A 297 -25.06 3.15 -7.75
CA LEU A 297 -24.92 3.90 -6.52
C LEU A 297 -24.95 2.93 -5.34
N CYS A 298 -23.85 2.79 -4.63
CA CYS A 298 -23.81 1.96 -3.43
C CYS A 298 -23.90 2.86 -2.20
N ILE A 299 -24.81 2.55 -1.28
CA ILE A 299 -24.96 3.21 0.01
C ILE A 299 -24.99 2.18 1.12
N ASP A 300 -24.37 2.50 2.25
CA ASP A 300 -24.41 1.67 3.44
C ASP A 300 -24.25 2.56 4.69
N ASN A 301 -24.67 2.05 5.84
CA ASN A 301 -24.60 2.80 7.08
C ASN A 301 -23.15 2.99 7.54
N ILE A 302 -22.88 4.13 8.17
CA ILE A 302 -21.64 4.35 8.91
C ILE A 302 -21.99 4.88 10.29
N ASP A 303 -21.80 3.99 11.27
CA ASP A 303 -22.03 4.28 12.67
C ASP A 303 -20.69 4.29 13.40
N PHE A 304 -20.38 5.37 14.10
CA PHE A 304 -19.23 5.42 15.00
C PHE A 304 -19.59 6.08 16.33
N GLU A 305 -19.06 5.51 17.41
CA GLU A 305 -19.23 6.06 18.76
C GLU A 305 -18.07 7.03 19.05
N GLU A 306 -18.40 8.31 19.26
CA GLU A 306 -17.50 9.21 19.97
C GLU A 306 -17.54 8.85 21.45
N ARG A 307 -16.58 8.02 21.87
CA ARG A 307 -16.50 7.53 23.23
C ARG A 307 -15.75 8.52 24.12
N VAL A 308 -16.46 9.08 25.11
CA VAL A 308 -15.84 9.88 26.16
C VAL A 308 -15.34 8.95 27.28
N HIS A 309 -14.04 9.02 27.60
CA HIS A 309 -13.42 8.15 28.62
C HIS A 309 -13.96 8.41 30.03
N PHE A 310 -14.24 9.67 30.37
CA PHE A 310 -14.80 10.07 31.66
C PHE A 310 -16.18 10.67 31.44
N LYS A 311 -17.21 9.82 31.53
CA LYS A 311 -18.60 10.26 31.40
C LYS A 311 -18.94 11.20 32.55
N SER A 312 -19.52 12.34 32.22
CA SER A 312 -20.13 13.27 33.19
C SER A 312 -21.59 13.47 32.81
N VAL A 313 -22.36 14.20 33.64
CA VAL A 313 -23.75 14.55 33.31
C VAL A 313 -23.84 15.38 32.03
N GLU A 314 -22.80 16.18 31.73
CA GLU A 314 -22.74 17.06 30.56
C GLU A 314 -21.99 16.45 29.38
N THR A 315 -21.27 15.33 29.59
CA THR A 315 -20.39 14.72 28.58
C THR A 315 -20.61 13.22 28.56
N THR A 316 -21.43 12.77 27.62
CA THR A 316 -21.72 11.35 27.39
C THR A 316 -21.05 10.88 26.10
N SER A 317 -20.91 9.56 25.93
CA SER A 317 -20.61 9.04 24.60
C SER A 317 -21.74 9.44 23.64
N HIS A 318 -21.40 9.77 22.41
CA HIS A 318 -22.38 10.06 21.37
C HIS A 318 -22.21 9.07 20.22
N MET A 319 -23.33 8.50 19.77
CA MET A 319 -23.36 7.76 18.52
C MET A 319 -23.54 8.76 17.38
N PHE A 320 -22.63 8.72 16.42
CA PHE A 320 -22.81 9.37 15.15
C PHE A 320 -23.39 8.36 14.17
N HIS A 321 -24.47 8.75 13.51
CA HIS A 321 -25.13 7.99 12.47
C HIS A 321 -24.99 8.78 11.17
N GLY A 322 -24.48 8.14 10.14
CA GLY A 322 -24.45 8.70 8.80
C GLY A 322 -24.49 7.60 7.76
N THR A 323 -24.39 8.01 6.51
CA THR A 323 -24.35 7.09 5.38
C THR A 323 -23.15 7.43 4.52
N TRP A 324 -22.33 6.40 4.26
CA TRP A 324 -21.29 6.49 3.26
C TRP A 324 -21.81 5.90 1.95
N GLY A 325 -21.22 6.30 0.84
CA GLY A 325 -21.60 5.74 -0.43
C GLY A 325 -20.60 6.06 -1.52
N TYR A 326 -20.80 5.40 -2.67
CA TYR A 326 -19.96 5.62 -3.83
C TYR A 326 -20.68 5.35 -5.15
N VAL A 327 -20.12 5.94 -6.20
CA VAL A 327 -20.48 5.68 -7.58
C VAL A 327 -19.55 4.61 -8.15
N HIS A 328 -20.12 3.51 -8.64
CA HIS A 328 -19.39 2.43 -9.29
C HIS A 328 -19.68 2.44 -10.78
N THR A 329 -18.65 2.74 -11.59
CA THR A 329 -18.74 2.65 -13.04
C THR A 329 -18.48 1.21 -13.48
N LEU A 330 -19.46 0.62 -14.16
CA LEU A 330 -19.35 -0.72 -14.73
C LEU A 330 -18.28 -0.76 -15.82
N ASP A 331 -17.57 -1.89 -15.91
CA ASP A 331 -16.68 -2.15 -17.05
C ASP A 331 -17.53 -2.19 -18.33
N PRO A 332 -17.25 -1.32 -19.32
CA PRO A 332 -18.02 -1.29 -20.58
C PRO A 332 -18.09 -2.65 -21.27
N SER A 333 -17.06 -3.50 -21.11
CA SER A 333 -17.04 -4.83 -21.72
C SER A 333 -18.17 -5.76 -21.25
N LEU A 334 -18.74 -5.51 -20.06
CA LEU A 334 -19.85 -6.29 -19.52
C LEU A 334 -21.19 -5.96 -20.19
N ILE A 335 -21.35 -4.73 -20.69
CA ILE A 335 -22.59 -4.23 -21.29
C ILE A 335 -22.56 -4.20 -22.83
N LEU A 336 -21.38 -4.36 -23.45
CA LEU A 336 -21.24 -4.33 -24.92
C LEU A 336 -22.09 -5.36 -25.68
N LYS A 337 -22.43 -6.49 -25.03
CA LYS A 337 -23.21 -7.57 -25.65
C LYS A 337 -24.73 -7.39 -25.50
N ALA A 338 -25.17 -6.52 -24.61
CA ALA A 338 -26.59 -6.28 -24.35
C ALA A 338 -27.11 -5.17 -25.28
N ASP A 339 -28.40 -5.24 -25.62
CA ASP A 339 -29.06 -4.17 -26.39
C ASP A 339 -29.22 -2.94 -25.47
N PRO A 340 -28.70 -1.77 -25.88
CA PRO A 340 -28.87 -0.53 -25.12
C PRO A 340 -30.30 -0.21 -24.69
N GLU A 341 -31.30 -0.57 -25.51
CA GLU A 341 -32.70 -0.29 -25.23
C GLU A 341 -33.27 -1.14 -24.08
N GLU A 342 -32.66 -2.29 -23.76
CA GLU A 342 -33.05 -3.14 -22.62
C GLU A 342 -32.87 -2.43 -21.28
N PHE A 343 -31.94 -1.49 -21.19
CA PHE A 343 -31.65 -0.71 -19.99
C PHE A 343 -32.53 0.53 -19.84
N SER A 344 -33.47 0.75 -20.76
CA SER A 344 -34.36 1.91 -20.71
C SER A 344 -35.37 1.83 -19.57
N MET A 345 -35.77 3.01 -19.08
CA MET A 345 -36.81 3.13 -18.05
C MET A 345 -38.13 2.45 -18.47
N ASN A 346 -38.46 2.50 -19.77
CA ASN A 346 -39.68 1.89 -20.31
C ASN A 346 -39.63 0.36 -20.25
N GLN A 347 -38.51 -0.25 -20.64
CA GLN A 347 -38.34 -1.71 -20.56
C GLN A 347 -38.33 -2.18 -19.11
N PHE A 348 -37.67 -1.45 -18.21
CA PHE A 348 -37.73 -1.74 -16.78
C PHE A 348 -39.17 -1.73 -16.24
N GLN A 349 -39.94 -0.67 -16.52
CA GLN A 349 -41.35 -0.60 -16.09
C GLN A 349 -42.19 -1.73 -16.65
N LYS A 350 -41.95 -2.13 -17.90
CA LYS A 350 -42.62 -3.28 -18.52
C LYS A 350 -42.25 -4.58 -17.79
N ALA A 351 -40.97 -4.83 -17.56
CA ALA A 351 -40.49 -6.01 -16.85
C ALA A 351 -41.07 -6.11 -15.42
N ILE A 352 -41.15 -4.99 -14.68
CA ILE A 352 -41.78 -4.96 -13.35
C ILE A 352 -43.28 -5.22 -13.42
N LYS A 353 -43.99 -4.76 -14.45
CA LYS A 353 -45.42 -5.09 -14.63
C LYS A 353 -45.62 -6.57 -14.98
N ASP A 354 -44.76 -7.10 -15.83
CA ASP A 354 -44.82 -8.51 -16.25
C ASP A 354 -44.47 -9.44 -15.08
N SER A 355 -43.58 -9.03 -14.18
CA SER A 355 -43.19 -9.82 -13.00
C SER A 355 -44.33 -10.05 -12.00
N VAL A 356 -45.32 -9.16 -11.92
CA VAL A 356 -46.51 -9.33 -11.08
C VAL A 356 -47.29 -10.60 -11.45
N ASN A 357 -47.26 -10.99 -12.72
CA ASN A 357 -47.94 -12.18 -13.23
C ASN A 357 -47.01 -13.39 -13.38
N LEU A 358 -45.73 -13.27 -12.97
CA LEU A 358 -44.76 -14.35 -13.07
C LEU A 358 -45.13 -15.47 -12.09
N LYS A 359 -45.51 -16.63 -12.63
CA LYS A 359 -45.77 -17.83 -11.82
C LYS A 359 -44.44 -18.47 -11.45
N ILE A 360 -44.04 -18.31 -10.19
CA ILE A 360 -42.85 -18.98 -9.65
C ILE A 360 -43.13 -20.48 -9.52
N SER A 361 -42.30 -21.32 -10.13
CA SER A 361 -42.34 -22.78 -9.97
C SER A 361 -41.04 -23.30 -9.34
N PRO A 362 -41.07 -24.40 -8.56
CA PRO A 362 -39.86 -24.98 -7.98
C PRO A 362 -38.78 -25.31 -9.02
N THR A 363 -39.19 -25.67 -10.25
CA THR A 363 -38.29 -25.97 -11.36
C THR A 363 -37.41 -24.80 -11.78
N MET A 364 -37.79 -23.55 -11.47
CA MET A 364 -36.95 -22.37 -11.71
C MET A 364 -35.70 -22.32 -10.82
N PHE A 365 -35.68 -23.09 -9.73
CA PHE A 365 -34.58 -23.16 -8.76
C PHE A 365 -33.86 -24.51 -8.78
N LEU A 366 -34.30 -25.44 -9.63
CA LEU A 366 -33.59 -26.71 -9.81
C LEU A 366 -32.47 -26.51 -10.84
N PRO A 367 -31.29 -27.11 -10.63
CA PRO A 367 -30.22 -27.03 -11.61
C PRO A 367 -30.67 -27.69 -12.91
N THR A 368 -30.29 -27.07 -14.02
CA THR A 368 -30.34 -27.67 -15.35
C THR A 368 -29.34 -28.83 -15.44
N PHE A 369 -29.50 -29.69 -16.44
CA PHE A 369 -28.54 -30.77 -16.71
C PHE A 369 -27.11 -30.23 -16.93
N GLU A 370 -26.99 -29.08 -17.58
CA GLU A 370 -25.71 -28.42 -17.86
C GLU A 370 -25.06 -27.91 -16.57
N GLU A 371 -25.83 -27.28 -15.67
CA GLU A 371 -25.36 -26.84 -14.36
C GLU A 371 -24.99 -28.01 -13.44
N GLU A 372 -25.74 -29.11 -13.47
CA GLU A 372 -25.43 -30.31 -12.69
C GLU A 372 -24.14 -30.98 -13.19
N SER A 373 -23.96 -31.05 -14.51
CA SER A 373 -22.71 -31.53 -15.14
C SER A 373 -21.53 -30.64 -14.78
N HIS A 374 -21.73 -29.32 -14.81
CA HIS A 374 -20.73 -28.34 -14.38
C HIS A 374 -20.34 -28.55 -12.91
N PHE A 375 -21.32 -28.63 -12.01
CA PHE A 375 -21.11 -28.87 -10.58
C PHE A 375 -20.36 -30.19 -10.34
N CYS A 376 -20.72 -31.26 -11.05
CA CYS A 376 -20.00 -32.53 -11.00
C CYS A 376 -18.52 -32.39 -11.40
N ASN A 377 -18.24 -31.62 -12.46
CA ASN A 377 -16.87 -31.36 -12.90
C ASN A 377 -16.10 -30.52 -11.87
N ALA A 378 -16.73 -29.52 -11.25
CA ALA A 378 -16.14 -28.72 -10.19
C ALA A 378 -15.74 -29.58 -8.97
N ILE A 379 -16.62 -30.47 -8.52
CA ILE A 379 -16.32 -31.38 -7.41
C ILE A 379 -15.19 -32.36 -7.79
N LYS A 380 -15.21 -32.93 -9.00
CA LYS A 380 -14.13 -33.79 -9.50
C LYS A 380 -12.78 -33.09 -9.51
N SER A 381 -12.74 -31.83 -9.96
CA SER A 381 -11.52 -31.02 -9.97
C SER A 381 -11.00 -30.75 -8.56
N GLN A 382 -11.88 -30.40 -7.61
CA GLN A 382 -11.49 -30.21 -6.20
C GLN A 382 -10.94 -31.50 -5.57
N ILE A 383 -11.58 -32.65 -5.83
CA ILE A 383 -11.08 -33.96 -5.37
C ILE A 383 -9.70 -34.26 -5.98
N ALA A 384 -9.53 -34.05 -7.29
CA ALA A 384 -8.27 -34.27 -7.98
C ALA A 384 -7.17 -33.35 -7.44
N GLN A 385 -7.49 -32.08 -7.19
CA GLN A 385 -6.57 -31.10 -6.61
C GLN A 385 -6.06 -31.55 -5.24
N VAL A 386 -6.97 -31.97 -4.34
CA VAL A 386 -6.61 -32.46 -3.01
C VAL A 386 -5.77 -33.74 -3.10
N MET A 387 -6.18 -34.69 -3.94
CA MET A 387 -5.44 -35.94 -4.14
C MET A 387 -4.00 -35.69 -4.60
N MET A 388 -3.82 -34.81 -5.60
CA MET A 388 -2.52 -34.49 -6.18
C MET A 388 -1.65 -33.61 -5.26
N SER A 389 -2.26 -32.82 -4.39
CA SER A 389 -1.54 -31.94 -3.47
C SER A 389 -1.03 -32.67 -2.24
N TYR A 390 -1.78 -33.66 -1.74
CA TYR A 390 -1.52 -34.25 -0.42
C TYR A 390 -1.30 -35.76 -0.40
N ILE A 391 -1.82 -36.52 -1.37
CA ILE A 391 -1.90 -37.98 -1.28
C ILE A 391 -1.04 -38.68 -2.34
N ALA A 392 -1.08 -38.22 -3.60
CA ALA A 392 -0.53 -38.96 -4.73
C ALA A 392 0.23 -38.06 -5.71
N THR A 393 1.17 -38.67 -6.44
CA THR A 393 1.90 -38.05 -7.56
C THR A 393 1.65 -38.84 -8.83
N THR A 394 1.45 -38.16 -9.97
CA THR A 394 1.21 -38.81 -11.27
C THR A 394 2.50 -39.01 -12.06
N TYR A 395 2.60 -40.14 -12.76
CA TYR A 395 3.67 -40.41 -13.74
C TYR A 395 3.26 -40.07 -15.18
N ASP A 396 1.97 -39.81 -15.43
CA ASP A 396 1.43 -39.45 -16.75
C ASP A 396 0.59 -38.16 -16.66
N PRO A 397 1.12 -37.00 -17.12
CA PRO A 397 0.40 -35.73 -17.09
C PRO A 397 -0.76 -35.63 -18.09
N LYS A 398 -0.88 -36.55 -19.06
CA LYS A 398 -1.82 -36.41 -20.18
C LYS A 398 -3.22 -36.98 -19.90
N SER A 399 -3.37 -37.80 -18.86
CA SER A 399 -4.62 -38.46 -18.47
C SER A 399 -5.28 -37.86 -17.22
N SER A 400 -4.81 -36.71 -16.72
CA SER A 400 -5.29 -36.10 -15.47
C SER A 400 -6.62 -35.37 -15.63
N ILE A 401 -7.51 -35.55 -14.64
CA ILE A 401 -8.67 -34.68 -14.42
C ILE A 401 -8.16 -33.24 -14.21
N PRO A 402 -8.84 -32.21 -14.75
CA PRO A 402 -8.47 -30.82 -14.51
C PRO A 402 -8.39 -30.52 -13.01
N LEU A 403 -7.29 -29.95 -12.54
CA LEU A 403 -7.12 -29.60 -11.12
C LEU A 403 -7.85 -28.30 -10.74
N GLU A 404 -8.12 -27.46 -11.72
CA GLU A 404 -8.90 -26.24 -11.55
C GLU A 404 -10.36 -26.51 -11.90
N PRO A 405 -11.32 -26.12 -11.05
CA PRO A 405 -12.74 -26.19 -11.37
C PRO A 405 -13.07 -25.42 -12.66
N PRO A 406 -14.04 -25.88 -13.46
CA PRO A 406 -14.51 -25.12 -14.61
C PRO A 406 -15.08 -23.77 -14.16
N SER A 407 -14.78 -22.71 -14.91
CA SER A 407 -15.25 -21.36 -14.59
C SER A 407 -16.77 -21.23 -14.78
N ILE A 408 -17.40 -20.32 -14.01
CA ILE A 408 -18.81 -19.92 -14.15
C ILE A 408 -18.83 -18.41 -14.36
N ASP A 409 -19.21 -17.97 -15.57
CA ASP A 409 -19.38 -16.56 -15.94
C ASP A 409 -18.33 -15.60 -15.38
N GLN A 410 -17.07 -16.05 -15.39
CA GLN A 410 -15.99 -15.35 -14.71
C GLN A 410 -15.69 -14.02 -15.39
N ILE A 411 -15.92 -12.93 -14.66
CA ILE A 411 -15.50 -11.60 -15.08
C ILE A 411 -14.00 -11.41 -14.82
N ARG A 412 -13.36 -10.56 -15.62
CA ARG A 412 -11.94 -10.25 -15.43
C ARG A 412 -11.75 -9.46 -14.15
N ALA A 413 -10.92 -9.97 -13.24
CA ALA A 413 -10.51 -9.24 -12.04
C ALA A 413 -9.75 -7.95 -12.43
N GLN A 414 -10.29 -6.82 -12.03
CA GLN A 414 -9.74 -5.48 -12.28
C GLN A 414 -10.00 -4.58 -11.08
N ASN A 415 -9.20 -3.53 -10.91
CA ASN A 415 -9.48 -2.53 -9.89
C ASN A 415 -10.82 -1.84 -10.20
N PRO A 416 -11.78 -1.81 -9.26
CA PRO A 416 -13.09 -1.24 -9.52
C PRO A 416 -12.99 0.28 -9.68
N ASP A 417 -13.73 0.85 -10.64
CA ASP A 417 -13.75 2.28 -10.87
C ASP A 417 -14.78 2.98 -9.98
N ILE A 418 -14.37 3.19 -8.73
CA ILE A 418 -15.18 3.75 -7.65
C ILE A 418 -14.86 5.24 -7.43
N LYS A 419 -15.90 6.03 -7.13
CA LYS A 419 -15.79 7.41 -6.63
C LYS A 419 -16.68 7.58 -5.40
N MET A 420 -16.04 7.81 -4.25
CA MET A 420 -16.71 8.01 -2.97
C MET A 420 -17.47 9.33 -2.95
N PHE A 421 -18.71 9.30 -2.49
CA PHE A 421 -19.44 10.50 -2.09
C PHE A 421 -18.79 11.13 -0.85
N GLU A 422 -19.00 12.43 -0.70
CA GLU A 422 -18.84 13.08 0.60
C GLU A 422 -19.82 12.44 1.59
N LEU A 423 -19.36 12.24 2.84
CA LEU A 423 -20.14 11.61 3.89
C LEU A 423 -21.49 12.32 4.06
N MET A 424 -22.57 11.55 4.01
CA MET A 424 -23.92 12.07 4.21
C MET A 424 -24.29 11.94 5.69
N LEU A 425 -24.81 13.02 6.28
CA LEU A 425 -25.20 13.06 7.69
C LEU A 425 -26.54 12.35 7.93
N ALA A 426 -27.34 12.18 6.88
CA ALA A 426 -28.57 11.42 6.92
C ALA A 426 -28.26 9.94 7.18
N SER A 427 -29.15 9.28 7.93
CA SER A 427 -29.06 7.85 8.23
C SER A 427 -30.00 7.06 7.33
N ASP A 428 -29.52 5.94 6.79
CA ASP A 428 -30.30 4.97 6.03
C ASP A 428 -31.15 4.04 6.92
N ASN A 429 -31.08 4.19 8.24
CA ASN A 429 -31.83 3.41 9.22
C ASN A 429 -33.33 3.77 9.30
N CYS A 430 -33.80 4.77 8.55
CA CYS A 430 -35.23 5.09 8.47
C CYS A 430 -35.65 5.57 7.06
N ALA A 431 -36.94 5.46 6.76
CA ALA A 431 -37.51 5.89 5.48
C ALA A 431 -37.28 7.39 5.19
N GLU A 432 -37.41 8.25 6.21
CA GLU A 432 -37.17 9.70 6.09
C GLU A 432 -35.71 9.97 5.70
N GLY A 433 -34.77 9.33 6.38
CA GLY A 433 -33.34 9.49 6.12
C GLY A 433 -32.92 8.97 4.74
N ILE A 434 -33.55 7.92 4.20
CA ILE A 434 -33.38 7.54 2.78
C ILE A 434 -33.76 8.70 1.84
N GLY A 435 -34.85 9.41 2.13
CA GLY A 435 -35.25 10.59 1.35
C GLY A 435 -34.21 11.72 1.39
N GLU A 436 -33.60 11.95 2.57
CA GLU A 436 -32.51 12.90 2.74
C GLU A 436 -31.24 12.46 2.00
N ILE A 437 -30.89 11.18 2.04
CA ILE A 437 -29.76 10.59 1.30
C ILE A 437 -29.92 10.82 -0.21
N LEU A 438 -31.11 10.56 -0.78
CA LEU A 438 -31.36 10.83 -2.20
C LEU A 438 -31.17 12.32 -2.53
N THR A 439 -31.60 13.19 -1.63
CA THR A 439 -31.41 14.64 -1.78
C THR A 439 -29.94 15.03 -1.76
N ASP A 440 -29.14 14.42 -0.87
CA ASP A 440 -27.71 14.67 -0.77
C ASP A 440 -26.93 14.11 -1.96
N ILE A 441 -27.30 12.94 -2.48
CA ILE A 441 -26.77 12.40 -3.74
C ILE A 441 -27.00 13.41 -4.88
N ILE A 442 -28.20 13.97 -5.02
CA ILE A 442 -28.51 14.97 -6.05
C ILE A 442 -27.61 16.22 -5.89
N LYS A 443 -27.47 16.75 -4.67
CA LYS A 443 -26.59 17.90 -4.37
C LYS A 443 -25.12 17.65 -4.71
N GLN A 444 -24.65 16.41 -4.55
CA GLN A 444 -23.27 16.03 -4.83
C GLN A 444 -23.01 15.74 -6.32
N THR A 445 -24.04 15.36 -7.07
CA THR A 445 -23.93 14.99 -8.49
C THR A 445 -24.15 16.15 -9.46
N ASN A 446 -24.59 17.31 -8.95
CA ASN A 446 -24.91 18.50 -9.75
C ASN A 446 -25.98 18.23 -10.83
N LEU A 447 -26.82 17.24 -10.57
CA LEU A 447 -28.03 16.96 -11.34
C LEU A 447 -29.19 17.76 -10.75
N THR A 448 -30.16 18.09 -11.58
CA THR A 448 -31.49 18.51 -11.10
C THR A 448 -32.27 17.29 -10.60
N PRO A 449 -33.24 17.47 -9.69
CA PRO A 449 -34.16 16.39 -9.30
C PRO A 449 -34.79 15.72 -10.53
N ASP A 450 -35.28 16.51 -11.48
CA ASP A 450 -35.93 16.00 -12.70
C ASP A 450 -35.00 15.10 -13.53
N GLU A 451 -33.72 15.46 -13.69
CA GLU A 451 -32.72 14.65 -14.40
C GLU A 451 -32.37 13.36 -13.65
N PHE A 452 -32.39 13.40 -12.31
CA PHE A 452 -32.11 12.23 -11.49
C PHE A 452 -33.28 11.24 -11.54
N PHE A 453 -34.52 11.73 -11.35
CA PHE A 453 -35.74 10.92 -11.27
C PHE A 453 -36.31 10.51 -12.63
N SER A 454 -35.88 11.12 -13.73
CA SER A 454 -36.32 10.73 -15.08
C SER A 454 -35.60 9.50 -15.64
N GLU A 455 -34.47 9.12 -15.05
CA GLU A 455 -33.61 8.04 -15.53
C GLU A 455 -33.58 6.88 -14.55
N LEU A 456 -33.36 5.66 -15.05
CA LEU A 456 -33.18 4.47 -14.22
C LEU A 456 -31.91 4.63 -13.36
N GLN A 457 -32.08 4.54 -12.04
CA GLN A 457 -30.99 4.54 -11.06
C GLN A 457 -30.90 3.16 -10.44
N ILE A 458 -29.75 2.51 -10.58
CA ILE A 458 -29.51 1.25 -9.86
C ILE A 458 -28.76 1.60 -8.58
N MET A 459 -29.34 1.22 -7.46
CA MET A 459 -28.81 1.44 -6.13
C MET A 459 -28.56 0.11 -5.45
N ASP A 460 -27.48 0.02 -4.68
CA ASP A 460 -27.11 -1.15 -3.89
C ASP A 460 -27.04 -0.77 -2.42
N GLY A 461 -27.53 -1.64 -1.56
CA GLY A 461 -27.58 -1.45 -0.11
C GLY A 461 -27.98 -2.73 0.61
N ASP A 462 -27.89 -2.73 1.94
CA ASP A 462 -28.29 -3.88 2.74
C ASP A 462 -29.82 -4.10 2.74
N LEU A 463 -30.27 -5.16 3.42
CA LEU A 463 -31.71 -5.48 3.50
C LEU A 463 -32.51 -4.39 4.22
N GLY A 464 -31.93 -3.75 5.24
CA GLY A 464 -32.58 -2.68 6.00
C GLY A 464 -32.81 -1.45 5.14
N THR A 465 -31.79 -1.05 4.37
CA THR A 465 -31.85 0.04 3.41
C THR A 465 -32.90 -0.21 2.33
N LEU A 466 -33.00 -1.44 1.81
CA LEU A 466 -34.09 -1.82 0.89
C LEU A 466 -35.48 -1.68 1.53
N GLN A 467 -35.65 -2.17 2.76
CA GLN A 467 -36.93 -2.08 3.47
C GLN A 467 -37.33 -0.63 3.74
N ASN A 468 -36.38 0.22 4.12
CA ASN A 468 -36.62 1.65 4.34
C ASN A 468 -36.98 2.37 3.04
N MET A 469 -36.36 1.98 1.92
CA MET A 469 -36.71 2.49 0.60
C MET A 469 -38.15 2.06 0.20
N GLU A 470 -38.51 0.80 0.38
CA GLU A 470 -39.90 0.35 0.15
C GLU A 470 -40.91 1.02 1.09
N CYS A 471 -40.53 1.26 2.35
CA CYS A 471 -41.35 2.01 3.30
C CYS A 471 -41.59 3.45 2.80
N LEU A 472 -40.54 4.14 2.35
CA LEU A 472 -40.63 5.48 1.78
C LEU A 472 -41.55 5.52 0.55
N ARG A 473 -41.44 4.53 -0.36
CA ARG A 473 -42.37 4.35 -1.49
C ARG A 473 -43.81 4.19 -1.03
N GLY A 474 -44.03 3.39 0.01
CA GLY A 474 -45.35 3.17 0.60
C GLY A 474 -45.96 4.47 1.14
N GLN A 475 -45.17 5.26 1.86
CA GLN A 475 -45.59 6.54 2.44
C GLN A 475 -45.93 7.61 1.41
N ARG A 476 -45.28 7.59 0.24
CA ARG A 476 -45.49 8.56 -0.86
C ARG A 476 -46.54 8.12 -1.88
N LYS A 477 -47.10 6.91 -1.76
CA LYS A 477 -48.16 6.43 -2.66
C LYS A 477 -49.55 6.90 -2.19
N PRO A 478 -50.47 7.23 -3.12
CA PRO A 478 -50.24 7.36 -4.56
C PRO A 478 -49.64 8.74 -4.90
N SER A 479 -48.62 8.79 -5.76
CA SER A 479 -48.16 10.04 -6.38
C SER A 479 -47.93 9.83 -7.87
N GLY A 480 -48.33 10.83 -8.66
CA GLY A 480 -48.06 10.90 -10.10
C GLY A 480 -46.74 11.59 -10.44
N TYR A 481 -46.08 12.18 -9.43
CA TYR A 481 -44.79 12.86 -9.57
C TYR A 481 -43.65 11.83 -9.50
N LYS A 482 -42.64 11.98 -10.37
CA LYS A 482 -41.55 11.01 -10.49
C LYS A 482 -40.72 10.95 -9.21
N GLU A 483 -40.49 12.12 -8.63
CA GLU A 483 -39.73 12.40 -7.40
C GLU A 483 -40.33 11.69 -6.18
N ASP A 484 -41.66 11.60 -6.14
CA ASP A 484 -42.38 10.99 -5.02
C ASP A 484 -42.56 9.48 -5.21
N SER A 485 -42.83 9.06 -6.45
CA SER A 485 -43.06 7.65 -6.76
C SER A 485 -41.82 6.79 -6.54
N LEU A 486 -40.63 7.38 -6.73
CA LEU A 486 -39.32 6.72 -6.72
C LEU A 486 -39.28 5.48 -7.63
N GLY A 487 -40.14 5.43 -8.65
CA GLY A 487 -40.31 4.28 -9.54
C GLY A 487 -39.16 4.06 -10.52
N ASN A 488 -38.25 5.03 -10.61
CA ASN A 488 -37.04 4.98 -11.42
C ASN A 488 -35.83 4.38 -10.68
N ILE A 489 -35.95 4.10 -9.38
CA ILE A 489 -34.87 3.52 -8.59
C ILE A 489 -35.03 1.99 -8.57
N PHE A 490 -33.98 1.23 -8.82
CA PHE A 490 -33.96 -0.21 -8.64
C PHE A 490 -32.94 -0.55 -7.55
N MET A 491 -33.41 -1.16 -6.47
CA MET A 491 -32.56 -1.55 -5.35
C MET A 491 -32.09 -2.99 -5.54
N LEU A 492 -30.78 -3.17 -5.67
CA LEU A 492 -30.09 -4.46 -5.58
C LEU A 492 -29.83 -4.77 -4.11
N LEU A 493 -30.07 -6.02 -3.72
CA LEU A 493 -29.66 -6.50 -2.41
C LEU A 493 -28.14 -6.67 -2.39
N GLY A 494 -27.48 -6.06 -1.41
CA GLY A 494 -26.03 -6.09 -1.22
C GLY A 494 -25.42 -7.46 -1.49
N ALA A 495 -24.67 -7.58 -2.58
CA ALA A 495 -24.05 -8.84 -2.98
C ALA A 495 -23.08 -9.34 -1.90
N SER A 496 -22.31 -8.42 -1.29
CA SER A 496 -21.42 -8.72 -0.18
C SER A 496 -22.17 -9.21 1.05
N HIS A 497 -23.21 -8.49 1.49
CA HIS A 497 -24.04 -8.89 2.65
C HIS A 497 -24.70 -10.25 2.43
N THR A 498 -25.19 -10.51 1.22
CA THR A 498 -25.79 -11.79 0.83
C THR A 498 -24.76 -12.92 0.93
N LEU A 499 -23.58 -12.73 0.33
CA LEU A 499 -22.48 -13.71 0.37
C LEU A 499 -22.03 -13.97 1.82
N TRP A 500 -21.87 -12.91 2.62
CA TRP A 500 -21.48 -13.01 4.03
C TRP A 500 -22.49 -13.80 4.85
N ASN A 501 -23.78 -13.51 4.68
CA ASN A 501 -24.85 -14.19 5.41
C ASN A 501 -24.96 -15.67 5.01
N ILE A 502 -24.87 -15.99 3.71
CA ILE A 502 -24.92 -17.38 3.24
C ILE A 502 -23.71 -18.18 3.75
N ALA A 503 -22.50 -17.64 3.58
CA ALA A 503 -21.28 -18.29 4.05
C ALA A 503 -21.30 -18.49 5.57
N GLN A 504 -21.75 -17.49 6.32
CA GLN A 504 -21.90 -17.60 7.77
C GLN A 504 -22.94 -18.64 8.17
N ALA A 505 -24.09 -18.69 7.49
CA ALA A 505 -25.13 -19.67 7.78
C ALA A 505 -24.61 -21.11 7.57
N ILE A 506 -23.90 -21.37 6.47
CA ILE A 506 -23.25 -22.66 6.20
C ILE A 506 -22.23 -22.97 7.30
N TYR A 507 -21.34 -22.02 7.61
CA TYR A 507 -20.28 -22.24 8.57
C TYR A 507 -20.80 -22.51 9.99
N LEU A 508 -21.78 -21.73 10.46
CA LEU A 508 -22.41 -21.94 11.76
C LEU A 508 -23.19 -23.26 11.83
N LYS A 509 -23.85 -23.65 10.73
CA LYS A 509 -24.58 -24.93 10.65
C LYS A 509 -23.67 -26.13 10.84
N HIS A 510 -22.45 -26.06 10.33
CA HIS A 510 -21.47 -27.16 10.37
C HIS A 510 -20.43 -27.03 11.49
N PHE A 511 -20.43 -25.92 12.24
CA PHE A 511 -19.40 -25.66 13.25
C PHE A 511 -19.37 -26.72 14.35
N GLY A 512 -20.54 -27.16 14.84
CA GLY A 512 -20.69 -28.12 15.94
C GLY A 512 -20.61 -27.50 17.34
N ASN A 513 -20.62 -28.35 18.36
CA ASN A 513 -20.53 -27.94 19.77
C ASN A 513 -19.26 -28.47 20.44
N ASN A 514 -18.27 -27.59 20.64
CA ASN A 514 -17.00 -27.92 21.27
C ASN A 514 -17.06 -28.29 22.77
N LYS A 515 -18.24 -28.18 23.39
CA LYS A 515 -18.46 -28.69 24.76
C LYS A 515 -18.81 -30.17 24.80
N ILE A 516 -19.10 -30.77 23.65
CA ILE A 516 -19.43 -32.19 23.51
C ILE A 516 -18.22 -32.88 22.89
N GLN A 517 -17.59 -33.79 23.63
CA GLN A 517 -16.35 -34.45 23.21
C GLN A 517 -16.53 -35.32 21.96
N ASP A 518 -17.72 -35.89 21.77
CA ASP A 518 -18.07 -36.74 20.62
C ASP A 518 -18.56 -35.94 19.41
N ASP A 519 -18.68 -34.61 19.51
CA ASP A 519 -19.04 -33.77 18.39
C ASP A 519 -17.90 -33.73 17.35
N LEU A 520 -18.24 -34.00 16.09
CA LEU A 520 -17.32 -34.05 14.96
C LEU A 520 -17.48 -32.82 14.04
N GLY A 521 -18.00 -31.72 14.57
CA GLY A 521 -18.16 -30.49 13.83
C GLY A 521 -16.83 -29.86 13.40
N SER A 522 -16.93 -28.81 12.60
CA SER A 522 -15.76 -28.10 12.06
C SER A 522 -14.77 -27.61 13.11
N TRP A 523 -15.21 -27.33 14.34
CA TRP A 523 -14.33 -26.91 15.44
C TRP A 523 -13.18 -27.91 15.66
N ARG A 524 -13.43 -29.21 15.52
CA ARG A 524 -12.44 -30.27 15.74
C ARG A 524 -11.39 -30.29 14.64
N THR A 525 -11.81 -30.08 13.39
CA THR A 525 -10.90 -29.91 12.25
C THR A 525 -10.01 -28.69 12.43
N LEU A 526 -10.59 -27.56 12.83
CA LEU A 526 -9.83 -26.33 13.09
C LEU A 526 -8.82 -26.52 14.22
N GLN A 527 -9.21 -27.20 15.30
CA GLN A 527 -8.32 -27.53 16.40
C GLN A 527 -7.14 -28.40 15.95
N ALA A 528 -7.40 -29.43 15.14
CA ALA A 528 -6.37 -30.30 14.60
C ALA A 528 -5.38 -29.56 13.68
N LEU A 529 -5.83 -28.51 12.99
CA LEU A 529 -5.01 -27.63 12.17
C LEU A 529 -4.28 -26.54 12.98
N GLY A 530 -4.44 -26.48 14.30
CA GLY A 530 -3.87 -25.43 15.14
C GLY A 530 -4.52 -24.05 14.95
N LEU A 531 -5.76 -24.00 14.44
CA LEU A 531 -6.52 -22.77 14.21
C LEU A 531 -7.49 -22.49 15.36
N PRO A 532 -7.91 -21.21 15.54
CA PRO A 532 -8.95 -20.86 16.51
C PRO A 532 -10.23 -21.70 16.31
N SER A 533 -10.63 -22.41 17.36
CA SER A 533 -11.72 -23.40 17.34
C SER A 533 -12.70 -23.27 18.52
N GLU A 534 -12.43 -22.35 19.45
CA GLU A 534 -13.31 -22.11 20.59
C GLU A 534 -14.65 -21.49 20.17
N LYS A 535 -14.62 -20.67 19.12
CA LYS A 535 -15.80 -20.00 18.55
C LYS A 535 -15.65 -19.92 17.03
N PRO A 536 -16.76 -19.91 16.29
CA PRO A 536 -16.73 -19.58 14.87
C PRO A 536 -16.12 -18.20 14.67
N ALA A 537 -15.37 -18.04 13.58
CA ALA A 537 -14.97 -16.72 13.07
C ALA A 537 -16.18 -15.78 12.97
N ALA A 538 -16.00 -14.52 13.36
CA ALA A 538 -17.05 -13.53 13.33
C ALA A 538 -17.32 -13.04 11.90
N LYS A 539 -18.56 -12.60 11.64
CA LYS A 539 -19.01 -12.16 10.30
C LYS A 539 -18.14 -11.03 9.71
N ASN A 540 -17.62 -10.16 10.57
CA ASN A 540 -16.75 -9.04 10.18
C ASN A 540 -15.36 -9.48 9.71
N ASP A 541 -14.93 -10.70 10.03
CA ASP A 541 -13.70 -11.30 9.48
C ASP A 541 -14.05 -12.32 8.39
N PHE A 542 -14.59 -11.80 7.29
CA PHE A 542 -15.05 -12.61 6.17
C PHE A 542 -13.93 -13.44 5.54
N THR A 543 -12.71 -12.90 5.48
CA THR A 543 -11.54 -13.60 4.95
C THR A 543 -11.21 -14.82 5.80
N LEU A 544 -11.11 -14.67 7.12
CA LEU A 544 -10.85 -15.79 8.02
C LEU A 544 -11.95 -16.85 7.94
N MET A 545 -13.21 -16.41 7.86
CA MET A 545 -14.34 -17.33 7.70
C MET A 545 -14.24 -18.15 6.41
N LEU A 546 -14.00 -17.51 5.26
CA LEU A 546 -13.84 -18.22 3.98
C LEU A 546 -12.65 -19.16 3.98
N THR A 547 -11.49 -18.72 4.49
CA THR A 547 -10.30 -19.58 4.60
C THR A 547 -10.58 -20.77 5.51
N SER A 548 -11.33 -20.58 6.60
CA SER A 548 -11.73 -21.68 7.48
C SER A 548 -12.61 -22.67 6.74
N ILE A 549 -13.66 -22.20 6.05
CA ILE A 549 -14.56 -23.05 5.23
C ILE A 549 -13.76 -23.85 4.20
N GLN A 550 -12.85 -23.21 3.47
CA GLN A 550 -12.00 -23.87 2.46
C GLN A 550 -11.12 -24.96 3.08
N LYS A 551 -10.45 -24.68 4.20
CA LYS A 551 -9.61 -25.68 4.90
C LYS A 551 -10.42 -26.87 5.42
N ILE A 552 -11.60 -26.60 5.97
CA ILE A 552 -12.50 -27.66 6.44
C ILE A 552 -12.91 -28.54 5.26
N HIS A 553 -13.27 -27.93 4.13
CA HIS A 553 -13.63 -28.65 2.91
C HIS A 553 -12.47 -29.51 2.40
N GLU A 554 -11.26 -28.95 2.29
CA GLU A 554 -10.06 -29.70 1.88
C GLU A 554 -9.78 -30.90 2.78
N VAL A 555 -9.79 -30.73 4.11
CA VAL A 555 -9.59 -31.84 5.06
C VAL A 555 -10.70 -32.89 4.94
N THR A 556 -11.94 -32.46 4.69
CA THR A 556 -13.06 -33.38 4.46
C THR A 556 -12.82 -34.22 3.21
N LEU A 557 -12.34 -33.62 2.12
CA LEU A 557 -11.97 -34.33 0.91
C LEU A 557 -10.80 -35.30 1.13
N ILE A 558 -9.78 -34.92 1.90
CA ILE A 558 -8.68 -35.83 2.28
C ILE A 558 -9.24 -37.05 3.02
N HIS A 559 -10.08 -36.83 4.02
CA HIS A 559 -10.68 -37.92 4.79
C HIS A 559 -11.50 -38.87 3.92
N CYS A 560 -12.36 -38.32 3.03
CA CYS A 560 -13.13 -39.12 2.08
C CYS A 560 -12.23 -39.95 1.15
N LEU A 561 -11.14 -39.37 0.65
CA LEU A 561 -10.18 -40.08 -0.21
C LEU A 561 -9.48 -41.22 0.53
N LEU A 562 -8.98 -40.97 1.74
CA LEU A 562 -8.32 -41.99 2.57
C LEU A 562 -9.27 -43.17 2.87
N LEU A 563 -10.52 -42.86 3.23
CA LEU A 563 -11.55 -43.88 3.45
C LEU A 563 -11.79 -44.75 2.21
N VAL A 564 -11.94 -44.14 1.03
CA VAL A 564 -12.16 -44.87 -0.23
C VAL A 564 -10.92 -45.70 -0.62
N MET A 565 -9.72 -45.20 -0.34
CA MET A 565 -8.47 -45.90 -0.61
C MET A 565 -8.13 -46.99 0.42
N GLY A 566 -8.90 -47.10 1.51
CA GLY A 566 -8.62 -48.04 2.61
C GLY A 566 -7.33 -47.70 3.38
N ILE A 567 -6.92 -46.44 3.36
CA ILE A 567 -5.77 -45.94 4.11
C ILE A 567 -6.29 -45.42 5.46
N PRO A 568 -5.80 -45.95 6.59
CA PRO A 568 -6.29 -45.59 7.92
C PRO A 568 -6.00 -44.14 8.31
#